data_AF-A0A662PAM8-F1
#
_entry.id   AF-A0A662PAM8-F1
#
_cell.length_a   1.000
_cell.length_b   1.000
_cell.length_c   1.000
_cell.angle_alpha   90.00
_cell.angle_beta   90.00
_cell.angle_gamma   90.00
#
_symmetry.space_group_name_H-M   'P 1'
#
loop_
_entity.id
_entity.type
_entity.pdbx_description
1 polymer ?
#
loop_
_entity_poly.entity_id
_entity_poly.type
_entity_poly.pdbx_seq_one_letter_code
_entity_poly.pdbx_strand_id
1 'polypeptide(L)'
;MSVSTSAVPHDLLKPVCWKMHANPGRVAKIFGTPELIALSRKFLCPDFTVNGSPSSRELYDAIRGHHADARFWERCLAVSDRLAAAVGRLRAVWRYWEPGEENIFLVKLYVREGPHVIRPRVGCDALKDIISILRKHSRSEDAFRELNDYLSRFPADSRFPLVSLKTHHWLSDALRRSKSLRRLCSARRNPERMGLIRVGVPCEFFHRLRDLRAFRDYVDHVLRFIEGELASHLPLRVGDELFLAAVEGDIEDLVNRLTTLCIRSALLLKMEIHEWRVGRAYGQFIIESLAPPREAYIGEPKLPEFAPKATDAWAEELERSERVLWMRVALHGALEEVAKTFLDRVEREILSRMPRRPEENPIEQKISLSPDLLVSISDGLGEFYMDFGRILSRSGDPKEVTVLRSLRETIFVRGLRDGEGVLELYEKALELLKRILIEVDVSGVMCSGKYPFWRVYELLKSYDWGLIVVRGDRLVRLGRNDVPDLIRARNLLSGRNVSRSQFMEIIKEARRSDGPEILKVLIESRDAEGKLLRGSRRGGRGFSDVCRELCRLVDRIYQRHRDMKAVAEALELLMPYTKAEGGR
;
A
#
# COMPACT_ATOMS: atom_id res chain seq x y z
N MET A 1 -8.09 -2.63 -7.26
CA MET A 1 -9.14 -3.59 -6.86
C MET A 1 -9.13 -3.64 -5.35
N SER A 2 -10.26 -3.36 -4.70
CA SER A 2 -10.43 -3.51 -3.26
C SER A 2 -10.33 -4.98 -2.90
N VAL A 3 -9.73 -5.26 -1.75
CA VAL A 3 -9.64 -6.60 -1.16
C VAL A 3 -11.05 -7.05 -0.78
N SER A 4 -11.72 -7.86 -1.60
CA SER A 4 -13.14 -8.10 -1.39
C SER A 4 -13.36 -9.29 -0.45
N THR A 5 -13.61 -9.01 0.84
CA THR A 5 -13.79 -10.02 1.90
C THR A 5 -15.25 -10.27 2.20
N SER A 6 -15.72 -11.52 2.09
CA SER A 6 -17.10 -11.92 2.45
C SER A 6 -17.30 -12.17 3.95
N ALA A 7 -16.49 -11.53 4.82
CA ALA A 7 -16.55 -11.71 6.27
C ALA A 7 -17.91 -11.31 6.86
N VAL A 8 -18.32 -11.94 7.97
CA VAL A 8 -19.61 -11.67 8.60
C VAL A 8 -19.55 -10.32 9.34
N PRO A 9 -20.37 -9.31 8.99
CA PRO A 9 -20.36 -8.03 9.67
C PRO A 9 -21.27 -8.09 10.90
N HIS A 10 -20.85 -8.77 11.98
CA HIS A 10 -21.61 -8.80 13.24
C HIS A 10 -21.81 -7.39 13.84
N ASP A 11 -20.92 -6.48 13.49
CA ASP A 11 -20.91 -5.06 13.88
C ASP A 11 -21.61 -4.14 12.87
N LEU A 12 -22.41 -4.70 11.95
CA LEU A 12 -23.06 -3.99 10.84
C LEU A 12 -23.79 -2.70 11.24
N LEU A 13 -24.36 -2.63 12.44
CA LEU A 13 -25.17 -1.51 12.88
C LEU A 13 -24.40 -0.43 13.66
N LYS A 14 -23.08 -0.56 13.83
CA LYS A 14 -22.23 0.48 14.43
C LYS A 14 -22.37 1.84 13.73
N PRO A 15 -22.36 1.92 12.38
CA PRO A 15 -22.63 3.16 11.64
C PRO A 15 -23.99 3.81 11.91
N VAL A 16 -25.00 3.01 12.28
CA VAL A 16 -26.37 3.49 12.51
C VAL A 16 -26.50 3.98 13.94
N CYS A 17 -26.14 3.14 14.91
CA CYS A 17 -26.14 3.50 16.31
C CYS A 17 -25.14 2.67 17.10
N TRP A 18 -23.99 3.26 17.40
CA TRP A 18 -22.92 2.59 18.12
C TRP A 18 -23.34 2.04 19.49
N LYS A 19 -24.24 2.68 20.23
CA LYS A 19 -24.63 2.21 21.58
C LYS A 19 -25.50 0.95 21.53
N MET A 20 -26.25 0.76 20.44
CA MET A 20 -27.28 -0.27 20.33
C MET A 20 -27.03 -1.21 19.15
N HIS A 21 -25.83 -1.21 18.56
CA HIS A 21 -25.53 -1.95 17.33
C HIS A 21 -25.80 -3.46 17.46
N ALA A 22 -25.57 -4.05 18.64
CA ALA A 22 -25.90 -5.45 18.91
C ALA A 22 -27.38 -5.71 19.24
N ASN A 23 -28.26 -4.71 19.13
CA ASN A 23 -29.70 -4.86 19.34
C ASN A 23 -30.49 -4.43 18.08
N PRO A 24 -30.53 -5.31 17.06
CA PRO A 24 -31.17 -4.99 15.77
C PRO A 24 -32.66 -4.65 15.92
N GLY A 25 -33.36 -5.28 16.88
CA GLY A 25 -34.77 -4.96 17.17
C GLY A 25 -34.96 -3.53 17.70
N ARG A 26 -34.08 -3.07 18.60
CA ARG A 26 -34.14 -1.70 19.13
C ARG A 26 -33.76 -0.67 18.07
N VAL A 27 -32.76 -0.96 17.23
CA VAL A 27 -32.40 -0.11 16.08
C VAL A 27 -33.58 0.00 15.12
N ALA A 28 -34.20 -1.11 14.71
CA ALA A 28 -35.36 -1.10 13.83
C ALA A 28 -36.55 -0.29 14.40
N LYS A 29 -36.76 -0.33 15.72
CA LYS A 29 -37.82 0.45 16.39
C LYS A 29 -37.55 1.95 16.37
N ILE A 30 -36.30 2.37 16.58
CA ILE A 30 -35.92 3.79 16.69
C ILE A 30 -35.82 4.45 15.32
N PHE A 31 -35.26 3.75 14.34
CA PHE A 31 -35.04 4.28 12.99
C PHE A 31 -36.18 3.91 12.02
N GLY A 32 -37.21 3.19 12.50
CA GLY A 32 -38.47 2.97 11.79
C GLY A 32 -38.38 2.00 10.62
N THR A 33 -37.76 0.82 10.77
CA THR A 33 -37.50 -0.07 9.62
C THR A 33 -37.68 -1.56 9.92
N PRO A 34 -38.91 -2.09 9.90
CA PRO A 34 -39.19 -3.54 9.98
C PRO A 34 -38.44 -4.36 8.92
N GLU A 35 -38.16 -3.75 7.77
CA GLU A 35 -37.42 -4.36 6.66
C GLU A 35 -36.01 -4.80 7.06
N LEU A 36 -35.32 -4.07 7.96
CA LEU A 36 -34.00 -4.46 8.44
C LEU A 36 -34.05 -5.84 9.12
N ILE A 37 -35.08 -6.09 9.93
CA ILE A 37 -35.26 -7.37 10.63
C ILE A 37 -35.53 -8.48 9.60
N ALA A 38 -36.45 -8.23 8.65
CA ALA A 38 -36.77 -9.23 7.62
C ALA A 38 -35.54 -9.60 6.77
N LEU A 39 -34.77 -8.61 6.32
CA LEU A 39 -33.56 -8.83 5.53
C LEU A 39 -32.47 -9.52 6.35
N SER A 40 -32.20 -9.09 7.59
CA SER A 40 -31.17 -9.72 8.43
C SER A 40 -31.50 -11.16 8.83
N ARG A 41 -32.78 -11.55 8.87
CA ARG A 41 -33.18 -12.96 9.06
C ARG A 41 -33.06 -13.80 7.79
N LYS A 42 -33.16 -13.17 6.61
CA LYS A 42 -33.01 -13.85 5.32
C LYS A 42 -31.59 -14.33 5.06
N PHE A 43 -30.58 -13.56 5.49
CA PHE A 43 -29.18 -13.87 5.20
C PHE A 43 -28.57 -14.80 6.24
N LEU A 44 -27.84 -15.81 5.75
CA LEU A 44 -27.15 -16.80 6.57
C LEU A 44 -25.63 -16.56 6.62
N CYS A 45 -25.08 -16.63 7.81
CA CYS A 45 -23.67 -16.50 8.17
C CYS A 45 -23.06 -17.89 8.42
N PRO A 46 -21.87 -18.18 7.88
CA PRO A 46 -21.12 -19.39 8.22
C PRO A 46 -20.73 -19.42 9.70
N ASP A 47 -20.87 -20.56 10.36
CA ASP A 47 -20.53 -20.75 11.77
C ASP A 47 -20.07 -22.20 12.03
N PHE A 48 -19.66 -22.50 13.26
CA PHE A 48 -19.15 -23.81 13.66
C PHE A 48 -19.79 -24.32 14.94
N THR A 49 -19.98 -25.63 14.99
CA THR A 49 -20.36 -26.32 16.23
C THR A 49 -19.15 -26.48 17.16
N VAL A 50 -19.39 -26.91 18.40
CA VAL A 50 -18.36 -27.27 19.38
C VAL A 50 -17.35 -28.27 18.80
N ASN A 51 -17.83 -29.21 17.98
CA ASN A 51 -17.02 -30.25 17.34
C ASN A 51 -16.34 -29.77 16.04
N GLY A 52 -16.54 -28.50 15.66
CA GLY A 52 -15.97 -27.91 14.46
C GLY A 52 -16.71 -28.25 13.17
N SER A 53 -17.90 -28.85 13.24
CA SER A 53 -18.74 -29.10 12.06
C SER A 53 -19.28 -27.77 11.53
N PRO A 54 -19.32 -27.56 10.20
CA PRO A 54 -19.95 -26.39 9.60
C PRO A 54 -21.41 -26.25 10.05
N SER A 55 -21.83 -25.02 10.29
CA SER A 55 -23.21 -24.65 10.61
C SER A 55 -23.52 -23.28 10.00
N SER A 56 -24.80 -22.90 10.03
CA SER A 56 -25.25 -21.59 9.53
C SER A 56 -26.11 -20.89 10.58
N ARG A 57 -26.00 -19.57 10.65
CA ARG A 57 -26.78 -18.70 11.55
C ARG A 57 -27.41 -17.56 10.77
N GLU A 58 -28.54 -17.04 11.22
CA GLU A 58 -29.07 -15.79 10.65
C GLU A 58 -28.12 -14.62 10.96
N LEU A 59 -28.00 -13.66 10.03
CA LEU A 59 -27.27 -12.41 10.29
C LEU A 59 -27.86 -11.65 11.48
N TYR A 60 -29.18 -11.71 11.65
CA TYR A 60 -29.87 -11.18 12.83
C TYR A 60 -29.29 -11.73 14.13
N ASP A 61 -29.05 -13.04 14.19
CA ASP A 61 -28.45 -13.70 15.36
C ASP A 61 -26.99 -13.32 15.53
N ALA A 62 -26.20 -13.28 14.44
CA ALA A 62 -24.80 -12.85 14.50
C ALA A 62 -24.64 -11.44 15.10
N ILE A 63 -25.49 -10.49 14.67
CA ILE A 63 -25.51 -9.12 15.22
C ILE A 63 -25.90 -9.14 16.71
N ARG A 64 -26.95 -9.89 17.05
CA ARG A 64 -27.45 -9.96 18.44
C ARG A 64 -26.46 -10.62 19.39
N GLY A 65 -25.73 -11.63 18.92
CA GLY A 65 -24.80 -12.43 19.72
C GLY A 65 -23.43 -11.80 19.94
N HIS A 66 -23.11 -10.70 19.26
CA HIS A 66 -21.79 -10.08 19.25
C HIS A 66 -21.19 -9.80 20.64
N HIS A 67 -21.98 -9.27 21.59
CA HIS A 67 -21.52 -9.02 22.96
C HIS A 67 -21.87 -10.12 23.97
N ALA A 68 -22.53 -11.19 23.51
CA ALA A 68 -23.01 -12.25 24.39
C ALA A 68 -21.93 -13.33 24.57
N ASP A 69 -21.78 -13.84 25.79
CA ASP A 69 -20.87 -14.96 26.11
C ASP A 69 -21.64 -16.19 26.63
N ALA A 70 -22.96 -16.22 26.43
CA ALA A 70 -23.83 -17.20 27.06
C ALA A 70 -23.71 -18.58 26.40
N ARG A 71 -23.82 -18.63 25.07
CA ARG A 71 -23.71 -19.86 24.28
C ARG A 71 -22.31 -20.01 23.67
N PHE A 72 -21.97 -21.23 23.27
CA PHE A 72 -20.66 -21.54 22.68
C PHE A 72 -20.32 -20.64 21.49
N TRP A 73 -21.22 -20.50 20.52
CA TRP A 73 -20.96 -19.72 19.31
C TRP A 73 -20.86 -18.22 19.62
N GLU A 74 -21.71 -17.71 20.52
CA GLU A 74 -21.69 -16.32 20.98
C GLU A 74 -20.34 -16.01 21.64
N ARG A 75 -19.87 -16.92 22.50
CA ARG A 75 -18.54 -16.84 23.11
C ARG A 75 -17.42 -16.89 22.07
N CYS A 76 -17.49 -17.79 21.08
CA CYS A 76 -16.49 -17.83 20.02
C CYS A 76 -16.43 -16.50 19.26
N LEU A 77 -17.59 -15.92 18.93
CA LEU A 77 -17.69 -14.63 18.26
C LEU A 77 -17.18 -13.48 19.15
N ALA A 78 -17.59 -13.44 20.43
CA ALA A 78 -17.19 -12.40 21.37
C ALA A 78 -15.70 -12.47 21.72
N VAL A 79 -15.12 -13.66 21.86
CA VAL A 79 -13.67 -13.82 22.10
C VAL A 79 -12.87 -13.44 20.87
N SER A 80 -13.25 -13.89 19.66
CA SER A 80 -12.54 -13.52 18.43
C SER A 80 -12.64 -12.01 18.16
N ASP A 81 -13.81 -11.42 18.39
CA ASP A 81 -14.04 -9.99 18.25
C ASP A 81 -13.20 -9.18 19.24
N ARG A 82 -13.22 -9.54 20.52
CA ARG A 82 -12.41 -8.85 21.54
C ARG A 82 -10.92 -9.03 21.30
N LEU A 83 -10.49 -10.19 20.78
CA LEU A 83 -9.10 -10.43 20.41
C LEU A 83 -8.69 -9.55 19.22
N ALA A 84 -9.52 -9.50 18.17
CA ALA A 84 -9.31 -8.59 17.03
C ALA A 84 -9.33 -7.11 17.45
N ALA A 85 -10.14 -6.74 18.45
CA ALA A 85 -10.17 -5.37 18.97
C ALA A 85 -8.97 -5.04 19.87
N ALA A 86 -8.44 -6.02 20.61
CA ALA A 86 -7.27 -5.87 21.48
C ALA A 86 -6.05 -5.38 20.71
N VAL A 87 -5.89 -5.96 19.53
CA VAL A 87 -4.75 -5.68 18.69
C VAL A 87 -4.86 -4.28 18.07
N GLY A 88 -6.07 -3.82 17.77
CA GLY A 88 -6.34 -2.47 17.32
C GLY A 88 -6.35 -1.39 18.39
N ARG A 89 -5.81 -1.61 19.60
CA ARG A 89 -5.85 -0.63 20.71
C ARG A 89 -4.48 -0.24 21.23
N LEU A 90 -3.47 -0.25 20.36
CA LEU A 90 -2.07 0.02 20.71
C LEU A 90 -1.89 1.29 21.57
N ARG A 91 -2.67 2.35 21.32
CA ARG A 91 -2.63 3.63 22.06
C ARG A 91 -4.03 4.16 22.42
N ALA A 92 -4.87 3.31 23.02
CA ALA A 92 -6.23 3.68 23.45
C ALA A 92 -6.24 4.45 24.79
N VAL A 93 -5.55 5.60 24.82
CA VAL A 93 -5.50 6.54 25.96
C VAL A 93 -6.58 7.64 25.86
N TRP A 94 -7.07 7.87 24.65
CA TRP A 94 -8.08 8.89 24.34
C TRP A 94 -9.31 8.25 23.72
N ARG A 95 -10.46 8.88 23.95
CA ARG A 95 -11.71 8.61 23.26
C ARG A 95 -12.07 9.81 22.39
N TYR A 96 -12.26 9.60 21.09
CA TYR A 96 -12.50 10.69 20.12
C TYR A 96 -13.99 11.04 19.95
N TRP A 97 -14.87 10.06 20.18
CA TRP A 97 -16.31 10.27 20.21
C TRP A 97 -17.00 9.23 21.10
N GLU A 98 -18.17 9.59 21.62
CA GLU A 98 -19.04 8.69 22.37
C GLU A 98 -20.03 7.95 21.46
N PRO A 99 -20.55 6.78 21.91
CA PRO A 99 -21.63 6.11 21.23
C PRO A 99 -22.88 7.01 21.10
N GLY A 100 -23.14 7.50 19.88
CA GLY A 100 -24.27 8.37 19.54
C GLY A 100 -23.88 9.79 19.15
N GLU A 101 -22.61 10.17 19.25
CA GLU A 101 -22.09 11.43 18.68
C GLU A 101 -21.86 11.26 17.15
N GLU A 102 -22.23 12.27 16.36
CA GLU A 102 -22.13 12.23 14.88
C GLU A 102 -20.69 12.39 14.35
N ASN A 103 -19.70 12.62 15.22
CA ASN A 103 -18.33 12.88 14.82
C ASN A 103 -17.51 11.59 14.67
N ILE A 104 -18.04 10.61 13.92
CA ILE A 104 -17.34 9.37 13.58
C ILE A 104 -16.35 9.65 12.44
N PHE A 105 -15.10 9.22 12.59
CA PHE A 105 -14.11 9.35 11.53
C PHE A 105 -13.10 8.21 11.50
N LEU A 106 -12.54 7.96 10.32
CA LEU A 106 -11.43 7.04 10.07
C LEU A 106 -10.25 7.84 9.52
N VAL A 107 -9.06 7.65 10.07
CA VAL A 107 -7.81 8.18 9.53
C VAL A 107 -7.22 7.14 8.58
N LYS A 108 -6.98 7.54 7.33
CA LYS A 108 -6.35 6.69 6.31
C LYS A 108 -4.87 7.02 6.14
N LEU A 109 -4.06 5.99 5.93
CA LEU A 109 -2.64 6.10 5.58
C LEU A 109 -2.40 6.98 4.34
N TYR A 110 -3.24 6.81 3.32
CA TYR A 110 -3.20 7.51 2.05
C TYR A 110 -4.61 7.96 1.68
N VAL A 111 -4.71 9.18 1.14
CA VAL A 111 -5.92 9.70 0.51
C VAL A 111 -5.54 10.35 -0.81
N ARG A 112 -6.34 10.09 -1.85
CA ARG A 112 -6.10 10.69 -3.17
C ARG A 112 -6.26 12.21 -3.11
N GLU A 113 -7.34 12.70 -2.51
CA GLU A 113 -7.67 14.12 -2.40
C GLU A 113 -8.28 14.42 -1.03
N GLY A 114 -8.00 15.63 -0.52
CA GLY A 114 -8.52 16.09 0.76
C GLY A 114 -7.71 15.63 1.98
N PRO A 115 -8.28 15.77 3.20
CA PRO A 115 -7.60 15.39 4.43
C PRO A 115 -7.57 13.87 4.62
N HIS A 116 -6.59 13.38 5.36
CA HIS A 116 -6.48 11.98 5.78
C HIS A 116 -7.63 11.48 6.67
N VAL A 117 -8.54 12.36 7.07
CA VAL A 117 -9.65 12.10 7.97
C VAL A 117 -10.93 11.94 7.15
N ILE A 118 -11.43 10.72 7.07
CA ILE A 118 -12.67 10.36 6.39
C ILE A 118 -13.82 10.40 7.37
N ARG A 119 -14.86 11.20 7.06
CA ARG A 119 -16.10 11.27 7.84
C ARG A 119 -17.24 10.63 7.03
N PRO A 120 -17.63 9.38 7.33
CA PRO A 120 -18.71 8.73 6.63
C PRO A 120 -20.09 9.24 7.08
N ARG A 121 -21.12 9.01 6.25
CA ARG A 121 -22.52 9.26 6.64
C ARG A 121 -22.95 8.22 7.68
N VAL A 122 -23.65 8.66 8.72
CA VAL A 122 -24.05 7.83 9.88
C VAL A 122 -25.57 7.85 10.07
N GLY A 123 -26.09 7.07 11.02
CA GLY A 123 -27.50 7.09 11.39
C GLY A 123 -28.43 6.55 10.30
N CYS A 124 -29.50 7.31 9.99
CA CYS A 124 -30.51 6.93 9.00
C CYS A 124 -29.93 6.69 7.61
N ASP A 125 -28.94 7.47 7.18
CA ASP A 125 -28.35 7.33 5.85
C ASP A 125 -27.51 6.06 5.75
N ALA A 126 -26.75 5.74 6.80
CA ALA A 126 -26.04 4.47 6.87
C ALA A 126 -27.02 3.28 6.85
N LEU A 127 -28.16 3.39 7.54
CA LEU A 127 -29.19 2.36 7.53
C LEU A 127 -29.78 2.15 6.13
N LYS A 128 -30.06 3.22 5.39
CA LYS A 128 -30.54 3.14 4.00
C LYS A 128 -29.53 2.43 3.10
N ASP A 129 -28.25 2.79 3.21
CA ASP A 129 -27.17 2.17 2.43
C ASP A 129 -27.09 0.65 2.74
N ILE A 130 -27.12 0.26 4.03
CA ILE A 130 -27.12 -1.15 4.46
C ILE A 130 -28.32 -1.92 3.90
N ILE A 131 -29.52 -1.38 4.02
CA ILE A 131 -30.74 -2.02 3.51
C ILE A 131 -30.68 -2.15 1.99
N SER A 132 -30.20 -1.12 1.29
CA SER A 132 -30.04 -1.15 -0.17
C SER A 132 -29.13 -2.29 -0.61
N ILE A 133 -27.98 -2.46 0.06
CA ILE A 133 -27.03 -3.56 -0.24
C ILE A 133 -27.69 -4.92 0.04
N LEU A 134 -28.33 -5.08 1.20
CA LEU A 134 -29.01 -6.34 1.54
C LEU A 134 -30.17 -6.66 0.58
N ARG A 135 -30.88 -5.65 0.08
CA ARG A 135 -31.99 -5.85 -0.87
C ARG A 135 -31.49 -6.28 -2.26
N LYS A 136 -30.36 -5.74 -2.69
CA LYS A 136 -29.76 -6.00 -4.01
C LYS A 136 -29.36 -7.46 -4.20
N HIS A 137 -29.00 -8.16 -3.12
CA HIS A 137 -28.41 -9.49 -3.20
C HIS A 137 -29.38 -10.60 -2.77
N SER A 138 -29.27 -11.74 -3.44
CA SER A 138 -29.95 -12.99 -3.07
C SER A 138 -29.04 -13.95 -2.30
N ARG A 139 -27.72 -13.86 -2.51
CA ARG A 139 -26.70 -14.71 -1.87
C ARG A 139 -26.01 -13.98 -0.72
N SER A 140 -25.80 -14.68 0.39
CA SER A 140 -25.09 -14.14 1.57
C SER A 140 -23.67 -13.68 1.26
N GLU A 141 -22.89 -14.47 0.52
CA GLU A 141 -21.47 -14.16 0.26
C GLU A 141 -21.30 -12.85 -0.49
N ASP A 142 -22.14 -12.61 -1.50
CA ASP A 142 -22.11 -11.38 -2.31
C ASP A 142 -22.57 -10.17 -1.48
N ALA A 143 -23.61 -10.34 -0.67
CA ALA A 143 -24.08 -9.31 0.25
C ALA A 143 -23.00 -8.93 1.28
N PHE A 144 -22.37 -9.91 1.93
CA PHE A 144 -21.35 -9.67 2.95
C PHE A 144 -20.09 -9.04 2.37
N ARG A 145 -19.73 -9.42 1.15
CA ARG A 145 -18.64 -8.81 0.41
C ARG A 145 -18.90 -7.31 0.17
N GLU A 146 -20.06 -6.95 -0.37
CA GLU A 146 -20.42 -5.55 -0.62
C GLU A 146 -20.62 -4.75 0.69
N LEU A 147 -21.19 -5.38 1.73
CA LEU A 147 -21.30 -4.76 3.06
C LEU A 147 -19.94 -4.46 3.69
N ASN A 148 -18.98 -5.37 3.65
CA ASN A 148 -17.65 -5.08 4.18
C ASN A 148 -16.93 -4.01 3.37
N ASP A 149 -17.06 -4.02 2.06
CA ASP A 149 -16.50 -2.95 1.23
C ASP A 149 -17.13 -1.58 1.59
N TYR A 150 -18.43 -1.53 1.90
CA TYR A 150 -19.07 -0.33 2.46
C TYR A 150 -18.51 0.05 3.85
N LEU A 151 -18.37 -0.93 4.75
CA LEU A 151 -17.90 -0.74 6.13
C LEU A 151 -16.41 -0.37 6.22
N SER A 152 -15.64 -0.49 5.15
CA SER A 152 -14.25 -0.03 5.05
C SER A 152 -14.04 1.46 5.33
N ARG A 153 -15.12 2.26 5.25
CA ARG A 153 -15.09 3.72 5.48
C ARG A 153 -15.29 4.12 6.94
N PHE A 154 -15.61 3.16 7.80
CA PHE A 154 -15.95 3.38 9.19
C PHE A 154 -14.85 2.80 10.10
N PRO A 155 -14.50 3.49 11.19
CA PRO A 155 -13.54 3.01 12.18
C PRO A 155 -14.09 1.83 12.98
N ALA A 156 -13.21 0.90 13.35
CA ALA A 156 -13.55 -0.25 14.19
C ALA A 156 -13.77 0.12 15.67
N ASP A 157 -13.01 1.09 16.17
CA ASP A 157 -13.02 1.56 17.56
C ASP A 157 -12.87 3.09 17.62
N SER A 158 -13.59 3.74 18.54
CA SER A 158 -13.53 5.20 18.72
C SER A 158 -12.29 5.70 19.45
N ARG A 159 -11.50 4.80 20.03
CA ARG A 159 -10.22 5.11 20.68
C ARG A 159 -9.03 4.91 19.73
N PHE A 160 -9.23 4.20 18.63
CA PHE A 160 -8.20 3.90 17.64
C PHE A 160 -8.77 4.00 16.22
N PRO A 161 -8.97 5.22 15.70
CA PRO A 161 -9.63 5.48 14.43
C PRO A 161 -8.71 5.22 13.23
N LEU A 162 -7.81 4.23 13.29
CA LEU A 162 -6.83 3.91 12.24
C LEU A 162 -7.14 2.60 11.50
N VAL A 163 -8.04 1.80 12.06
CA VAL A 163 -8.44 0.48 11.55
C VAL A 163 -9.91 0.54 11.16
N SER A 164 -10.21 0.03 9.96
CA SER A 164 -11.58 -0.01 9.46
C SER A 164 -12.38 -1.19 10.00
N LEU A 165 -13.71 -1.07 10.03
CA LEU A 165 -14.60 -2.20 10.37
C LEU A 165 -14.37 -3.41 9.45
N LYS A 166 -14.06 -3.18 8.17
CA LYS A 166 -13.75 -4.26 7.23
C LYS A 166 -12.57 -5.12 7.68
N THR A 167 -11.47 -4.47 8.03
CA THR A 167 -10.25 -5.14 8.50
C THR A 167 -10.52 -5.90 9.79
N HIS A 168 -11.26 -5.28 10.71
CA HIS A 168 -11.69 -5.88 11.98
C HIS A 168 -12.57 -7.12 11.78
N HIS A 169 -13.56 -7.05 10.88
CA HIS A 169 -14.45 -8.18 10.58
C HIS A 169 -13.69 -9.36 9.97
N TRP A 170 -12.79 -9.09 9.02
CA TRP A 170 -11.96 -10.15 8.45
C TRP A 170 -11.13 -10.83 9.55
N LEU A 171 -10.45 -10.04 10.39
CA LEU A 171 -9.60 -10.59 11.43
C LEU A 171 -10.39 -11.39 12.46
N SER A 172 -11.52 -10.86 12.94
CA SER A 172 -12.41 -11.57 13.85
C SER A 172 -12.90 -12.89 13.24
N ASP A 173 -13.34 -12.89 11.98
CA ASP A 173 -13.84 -14.10 11.33
C ASP A 173 -12.74 -15.14 11.05
N ALA A 174 -11.55 -14.69 10.64
CA ALA A 174 -10.38 -15.55 10.45
C ALA A 174 -9.95 -16.22 11.77
N LEU A 175 -9.90 -15.45 12.87
CA LEU A 175 -9.59 -15.99 14.20
C LEU A 175 -10.67 -16.97 14.68
N ARG A 176 -11.96 -16.65 14.46
CA ARG A 176 -13.10 -17.52 14.81
C ARG A 176 -13.04 -18.91 14.14
N ARG A 177 -12.45 -18.98 12.95
CA ARG A 177 -12.24 -20.22 12.19
C ARG A 177 -11.11 -21.10 12.75
N SER A 178 -10.31 -20.60 13.69
CA SER A 178 -9.27 -21.38 14.36
C SER A 178 -9.87 -22.50 15.22
N LYS A 179 -9.41 -23.74 14.99
CA LYS A 179 -9.70 -24.92 15.81
C LYS A 179 -9.24 -24.71 17.24
N SER A 180 -8.06 -24.12 17.43
CA SER A 180 -7.52 -23.84 18.76
C SER A 180 -8.42 -22.88 19.54
N LEU A 181 -8.93 -21.82 18.90
CA LEU A 181 -9.88 -20.90 19.54
C LEU A 181 -11.16 -21.62 19.98
N ARG A 182 -11.73 -22.49 19.13
CA ARG A 182 -12.93 -23.26 19.49
C ARG A 182 -12.70 -24.16 20.70
N ARG A 183 -11.56 -24.85 20.77
CA ARG A 183 -11.20 -25.69 21.93
C ARG A 183 -11.11 -24.84 23.21
N LEU A 184 -10.48 -23.68 23.14
CA LEU A 184 -10.38 -22.75 24.26
C LEU A 184 -11.77 -22.25 24.70
N CYS A 185 -12.62 -21.83 23.77
CA CYS A 185 -13.98 -21.36 24.07
C CYS A 185 -14.84 -22.46 24.71
N SER A 186 -14.75 -23.70 24.25
CA SER A 186 -15.42 -24.86 24.87
C SER A 186 -14.96 -25.10 26.30
N ALA A 187 -13.66 -24.92 26.57
CA ALA A 187 -13.06 -25.00 27.90
C ALA A 187 -13.20 -23.70 28.73
N ARG A 188 -13.88 -22.68 28.20
CA ARG A 188 -13.99 -21.32 28.79
C ARG A 188 -12.64 -20.68 29.11
N ARG A 189 -11.62 -20.94 28.28
CA ARG A 189 -10.29 -20.35 28.34
C ARG A 189 -10.13 -19.30 27.25
N ASN A 190 -9.13 -18.45 27.41
CA ASN A 190 -8.76 -17.41 26.46
C ASN A 190 -7.44 -17.78 25.77
N PRO A 191 -7.22 -17.30 24.54
CA PRO A 191 -5.91 -17.41 23.88
C PRO A 191 -4.89 -16.46 24.52
N GLU A 192 -3.63 -16.89 24.49
CA GLU A 192 -2.42 -16.20 24.92
C GLU A 192 -1.50 -15.89 23.74
N ARG A 193 -1.73 -16.48 22.56
CA ARG A 193 -0.93 -16.24 21.35
C ARG A 193 -1.79 -16.03 20.11
N MET A 194 -1.37 -15.07 19.30
CA MET A 194 -1.95 -14.78 17.99
C MET A 194 -0.84 -14.66 16.95
N GLY A 195 -1.10 -15.15 15.73
CA GLY A 195 -0.16 -15.07 14.61
C GLY A 195 -0.82 -14.51 13.36
N LEU A 196 -0.03 -13.81 12.55
CA LEU A 196 -0.36 -13.35 11.21
C LEU A 196 0.76 -13.80 10.27
N ILE A 197 0.41 -14.69 9.35
CA ILE A 197 1.31 -15.25 8.36
C ILE A 197 1.08 -14.51 7.05
N ARG A 198 2.12 -13.83 6.57
CA ARG A 198 2.18 -13.17 5.26
C ARG A 198 2.89 -14.09 4.28
N VAL A 199 2.29 -14.30 3.12
CA VAL A 199 2.79 -15.21 2.09
C VAL A 199 2.82 -14.48 0.76
N GLY A 200 3.93 -14.61 0.03
CA GLY A 200 4.07 -14.06 -1.32
C GLY A 200 5.05 -14.88 -2.14
N VAL A 201 5.14 -14.59 -3.43
CA VAL A 201 6.14 -15.21 -4.31
C VAL A 201 7.39 -14.30 -4.34
N PRO A 202 8.58 -14.82 -4.03
CA PRO A 202 9.82 -14.04 -4.07
C PRO A 202 10.19 -13.69 -5.51
N CYS A 203 10.20 -12.40 -5.85
CA CYS A 203 10.50 -11.93 -7.19
C CYS A 203 12.00 -12.02 -7.54
N GLU A 204 12.88 -12.15 -6.54
CA GLU A 204 14.33 -12.22 -6.70
C GLU A 204 14.83 -13.43 -7.53
N PHE A 205 14.00 -14.47 -7.71
CA PHE A 205 14.35 -15.67 -8.47
C PHE A 205 13.99 -15.61 -9.96
N PHE A 206 13.37 -14.52 -10.44
CA PHE A 206 12.89 -14.39 -11.82
C PHE A 206 13.84 -13.47 -12.61
N HIS A 207 14.86 -14.06 -13.24
CA HIS A 207 16.02 -13.32 -13.76
C HIS A 207 15.85 -12.75 -15.18
N ARG A 208 14.95 -13.29 -16.03
CA ARG A 208 14.75 -12.83 -17.42
C ARG A 208 13.37 -12.20 -17.64
N LEU A 209 13.26 -11.40 -18.69
CA LEU A 209 12.02 -10.71 -19.10
C LEU A 209 10.89 -11.68 -19.52
N ARG A 210 11.26 -12.82 -20.14
CA ARG A 210 10.33 -13.95 -20.39
C ARG A 210 9.83 -14.56 -19.08
N ASP A 211 10.71 -14.63 -18.08
CA ASP A 211 10.40 -15.17 -16.75
C ASP A 211 9.47 -14.21 -15.99
N LEU A 212 9.47 -12.90 -16.29
CA LEU A 212 8.55 -11.92 -15.69
C LEU A 212 7.10 -12.01 -16.21
N ARG A 213 6.89 -12.33 -17.51
CA ARG A 213 5.53 -12.62 -18.01
C ARG A 213 4.97 -13.88 -17.35
N ALA A 214 5.81 -14.92 -17.29
CA ALA A 214 5.50 -16.13 -16.54
C ALA A 214 5.30 -15.86 -15.04
N PHE A 215 6.06 -14.92 -14.46
CA PHE A 215 5.99 -14.58 -13.03
C PHE A 215 4.62 -14.08 -12.61
N ARG A 216 4.01 -13.16 -13.36
CA ARG A 216 2.71 -12.61 -12.98
C ARG A 216 1.61 -13.68 -13.00
N ASP A 217 1.57 -14.47 -14.07
CA ASP A 217 0.63 -15.58 -14.19
C ASP A 217 0.89 -16.62 -13.09
N TYR A 218 2.17 -16.88 -12.76
CA TYR A 218 2.58 -17.77 -11.69
C TYR A 218 2.14 -17.26 -10.32
N VAL A 219 2.39 -15.99 -9.98
CA VAL A 219 1.94 -15.34 -8.75
C VAL A 219 0.44 -15.49 -8.59
N ASP A 220 -0.33 -15.10 -9.60
CA ASP A 220 -1.79 -15.19 -9.53
C ASP A 220 -2.27 -16.64 -9.40
N HIS A 221 -1.64 -17.57 -10.11
CA HIS A 221 -1.93 -19.00 -10.00
C HIS A 221 -1.66 -19.54 -8.59
N VAL A 222 -0.47 -19.28 -8.05
CA VAL A 222 -0.03 -19.73 -6.72
C VAL A 222 -0.95 -19.19 -5.64
N LEU A 223 -1.23 -17.89 -5.65
CA LEU A 223 -2.08 -17.28 -4.62
C LEU A 223 -3.52 -17.78 -4.71
N ARG A 224 -4.12 -17.88 -5.90
CA ARG A 224 -5.47 -18.45 -6.05
C ARG A 224 -5.53 -19.92 -5.63
N PHE A 225 -4.49 -20.69 -5.90
CA PHE A 225 -4.39 -22.07 -5.46
C PHE A 225 -4.38 -22.17 -3.93
N ILE A 226 -3.52 -21.40 -3.26
CA ILE A 226 -3.44 -21.35 -1.79
C ILE A 226 -4.76 -20.83 -1.18
N GLU A 227 -5.36 -19.79 -1.79
CA GLU A 227 -6.67 -19.27 -1.38
C GLU A 227 -7.75 -20.36 -1.38
N GLY A 228 -7.79 -21.19 -2.44
CA GLY A 228 -8.74 -22.29 -2.57
C GLY A 228 -8.50 -23.39 -1.53
N GLU A 229 -7.25 -23.85 -1.38
CA GLU A 229 -6.85 -24.91 -0.46
C GLU A 229 -7.03 -24.52 1.01
N LEU A 230 -6.84 -23.24 1.34
CA LEU A 230 -6.97 -22.70 2.69
C LEU A 230 -8.25 -21.88 2.90
N ALA A 231 -9.25 -21.97 2.01
CA ALA A 231 -10.48 -21.18 2.08
C ALA A 231 -11.18 -21.26 3.46
N SER A 232 -11.06 -22.40 4.15
CA SER A 232 -11.61 -22.60 5.49
C SER A 232 -11.00 -21.67 6.57
N HIS A 233 -9.80 -21.13 6.34
CA HIS A 233 -9.08 -20.19 7.20
C HIS A 233 -9.29 -18.72 6.81
N LEU A 234 -10.10 -18.45 5.77
CA LEU A 234 -10.38 -17.12 5.24
C LEU A 234 -9.10 -16.32 4.86
N PRO A 235 -8.29 -16.81 3.91
CA PRO A 235 -7.10 -16.09 3.45
C PRO A 235 -7.49 -14.72 2.89
N LEU A 236 -6.71 -13.69 3.23
CA LEU A 236 -6.90 -12.33 2.74
C LEU A 236 -5.88 -12.00 1.68
N ARG A 237 -6.33 -11.85 0.44
CA ARG A 237 -5.46 -11.41 -0.65
C ARG A 237 -5.31 -9.89 -0.66
N VAL A 238 -4.10 -9.39 -0.43
CA VAL A 238 -3.79 -7.96 -0.56
C VAL A 238 -2.65 -7.81 -1.55
N GLY A 239 -2.93 -7.23 -2.72
CA GLY A 239 -1.92 -7.13 -3.75
C GLY A 239 -1.58 -8.49 -4.36
N ASP A 240 -0.27 -8.77 -4.38
CA ASP A 240 0.34 -10.03 -4.78
C ASP A 240 0.78 -10.85 -3.54
N GLU A 241 0.04 -10.71 -2.44
CA GLU A 241 0.30 -11.36 -1.17
C GLU A 241 -0.99 -11.92 -0.54
N LEU A 242 -0.81 -12.90 0.36
CA LEU A 242 -1.85 -13.49 1.18
C LEU A 242 -1.54 -13.33 2.66
N PHE A 243 -2.56 -12.98 3.43
CA PHE A 243 -2.52 -12.92 4.89
C PHE A 243 -3.41 -14.00 5.50
N LEU A 244 -2.89 -14.71 6.49
CA LEU A 244 -3.58 -15.77 7.23
C LEU A 244 -3.44 -15.48 8.72
N ALA A 245 -4.55 -15.39 9.44
CA ALA A 245 -4.56 -15.17 10.89
C ALA A 245 -4.92 -16.46 11.64
N ALA A 246 -4.25 -16.70 12.77
CA ALA A 246 -4.51 -17.86 13.63
C ALA A 246 -4.15 -17.59 15.10
N VAL A 247 -4.54 -18.52 15.98
CA VAL A 247 -4.20 -18.50 17.41
C VAL A 247 -3.56 -19.80 17.86
N GLU A 248 -2.70 -19.74 18.87
CA GLU A 248 -2.06 -20.90 19.49
C GLU A 248 -1.43 -21.88 18.49
N GLY A 249 -1.65 -23.19 18.69
CA GLY A 249 -1.12 -24.25 17.83
C GLY A 249 -1.61 -24.18 16.38
N ASP A 250 -2.68 -23.44 16.08
CA ASP A 250 -3.12 -23.27 14.69
C ASP A 250 -2.13 -22.45 13.85
N ILE A 251 -1.24 -21.67 14.49
CA ILE A 251 -0.16 -20.95 13.81
C ILE A 251 0.80 -21.95 13.17
N GLU A 252 1.30 -22.91 13.95
CA GLU A 252 2.20 -23.95 13.46
C GLU A 252 1.49 -24.93 12.51
N ASP A 253 0.22 -25.25 12.76
CA ASP A 253 -0.57 -26.07 11.83
C ASP A 253 -0.68 -25.42 10.45
N LEU A 254 -0.90 -24.10 10.38
CA LEU A 254 -0.93 -23.36 9.12
C LEU A 254 0.43 -23.32 8.43
N VAL A 255 1.51 -23.07 9.18
CA VAL A 255 2.89 -23.11 8.66
C VAL A 255 3.20 -24.48 8.05
N ASN A 256 2.88 -25.56 8.76
CA ASN A 256 3.09 -26.92 8.30
C ASN A 256 2.23 -27.27 7.08
N ARG A 257 0.97 -26.81 7.05
CA ARG A 257 0.07 -26.98 5.90
C ARG A 257 0.60 -26.27 4.67
N LEU A 258 0.97 -25.00 4.79
CA LEU A 258 1.58 -24.21 3.71
C LEU A 258 2.86 -24.91 3.21
N THR A 259 3.74 -25.28 4.13
CA THR A 259 4.99 -25.98 3.78
C THR A 259 4.73 -27.27 3.01
N THR A 260 3.79 -28.09 3.49
CA THR A 260 3.40 -29.35 2.83
C THR A 260 2.79 -29.09 1.46
N LEU A 261 1.91 -28.08 1.35
CA LEU A 261 1.26 -27.69 0.10
C LEU A 261 2.30 -27.27 -0.95
N CYS A 262 3.25 -26.42 -0.55
CA CYS A 262 4.32 -25.96 -1.43
C CYS A 262 5.20 -27.11 -1.93
N ILE A 263 5.61 -28.01 -1.02
CA ILE A 263 6.47 -29.14 -1.38
C ILE A 263 5.73 -30.07 -2.36
N ARG A 264 4.47 -30.43 -2.07
CA ARG A 264 3.68 -31.34 -2.91
C ARG A 264 3.35 -30.76 -4.29
N SER A 265 3.11 -29.46 -4.35
CA SER A 265 2.72 -28.77 -5.57
C SER A 265 3.91 -28.07 -6.27
N ALA A 266 5.14 -28.29 -5.81
CA ALA A 266 6.35 -27.66 -6.33
C ALA A 266 6.25 -26.12 -6.45
N LEU A 267 5.72 -25.47 -5.41
CA LEU A 267 5.53 -24.02 -5.36
C LEU A 267 6.68 -23.34 -4.61
N LEU A 268 7.06 -22.15 -5.07
CA LEU A 268 8.04 -21.28 -4.44
C LEU A 268 7.31 -20.16 -3.68
N LEU A 269 7.51 -20.10 -2.36
CA LEU A 269 6.93 -19.08 -1.49
C LEU A 269 7.96 -18.47 -0.55
N LYS A 270 7.76 -17.19 -0.26
CA LYS A 270 8.32 -16.51 0.89
C LYS A 270 7.21 -16.32 1.92
N MET A 271 7.49 -16.71 3.15
CA MET A 271 6.60 -16.58 4.28
C MET A 271 7.25 -15.71 5.37
N GLU A 272 6.47 -14.81 5.94
CA GLU A 272 6.84 -14.01 7.11
C GLU A 272 5.77 -14.19 8.18
N ILE A 273 6.18 -14.64 9.37
CA ILE A 273 5.28 -14.96 10.48
C ILE A 273 5.49 -13.91 11.58
N HIS A 274 4.45 -13.14 11.85
CA HIS A 274 4.41 -12.22 12.97
C HIS A 274 3.60 -12.84 14.11
N GLU A 275 4.12 -12.81 15.33
CA GLU A 275 3.48 -13.42 16.49
C GLU A 275 3.43 -12.49 17.68
N TRP A 276 2.25 -12.41 18.27
CA TRP A 276 1.94 -11.56 19.40
C TRP A 276 1.57 -12.42 20.60
N ARG A 277 2.17 -12.11 21.74
CA ARG A 277 1.71 -12.58 23.04
C ARG A 277 0.56 -11.70 23.51
N VAL A 278 -0.51 -12.34 23.93
CA VAL A 278 -1.78 -11.71 24.30
C VAL A 278 -2.02 -11.92 25.79
N GLY A 279 -2.29 -10.83 26.49
CA GLY A 279 -2.61 -10.81 27.91
C GLY A 279 -3.98 -10.19 28.17
N ARG A 280 -4.25 -9.87 29.44
CA ARG A 280 -5.46 -9.15 29.85
C ARG A 280 -5.16 -8.00 30.80
N ALA A 281 -5.82 -6.86 30.56
CA ALA A 281 -5.85 -5.71 31.46
C ALA A 281 -7.25 -5.10 31.46
N TYR A 282 -7.76 -4.72 32.63
CA TYR A 282 -9.10 -4.14 32.80
C TYR A 282 -10.23 -4.94 32.12
N GLY A 283 -10.13 -6.27 32.13
CA GLY A 283 -11.08 -7.17 31.47
C GLY A 283 -11.01 -7.20 29.93
N GLN A 284 -10.07 -6.45 29.33
CA GLN A 284 -9.82 -6.41 27.89
C GLN A 284 -8.55 -7.20 27.56
N PHE A 285 -8.49 -7.73 26.34
CA PHE A 285 -7.27 -8.29 25.81
C PHE A 285 -6.27 -7.16 25.47
N ILE A 286 -4.98 -7.43 25.63
CA ILE A 286 -3.88 -6.54 25.26
C ILE A 286 -2.75 -7.33 24.59
N ILE A 287 -1.91 -6.66 23.81
CA ILE A 287 -0.65 -7.24 23.33
C ILE A 287 0.43 -6.96 24.38
N GLU A 288 1.04 -8.03 24.91
CA GLU A 288 2.12 -7.95 25.91
C GLU A 288 3.50 -7.80 25.25
N SER A 289 3.74 -8.55 24.17
CA SER A 289 5.00 -8.54 23.44
C SER A 289 4.80 -8.97 21.99
N LEU A 290 5.63 -8.44 21.09
CA LEU A 290 5.79 -8.91 19.71
C LEU A 290 7.07 -9.75 19.63
N ALA A 291 6.97 -10.97 19.13
CA ALA A 291 8.15 -11.80 18.85
C ALA A 291 8.85 -11.29 17.58
N PRO A 292 10.19 -11.47 17.47
CA PRO A 292 10.90 -11.22 16.21
C PRO A 292 10.24 -12.01 15.07
N PRO A 293 10.03 -11.40 13.90
CA PRO A 293 9.37 -12.07 12.79
C PRO A 293 10.20 -13.28 12.33
N ARG A 294 9.54 -14.41 12.11
CA ARG A 294 10.16 -15.60 11.51
C ARG A 294 9.99 -15.52 10.00
N GLU A 295 11.09 -15.56 9.25
CA GLU A 295 11.06 -15.66 7.79
C GLU A 295 11.39 -17.08 7.34
N ALA A 296 10.67 -17.58 6.34
CA ALA A 296 10.93 -18.87 5.73
C ALA A 296 10.77 -18.80 4.20
N TYR A 297 11.70 -19.43 3.50
CA TYR A 297 11.59 -19.68 2.06
C TYR A 297 11.25 -21.16 1.87
N ILE A 298 10.19 -21.43 1.12
CA ILE A 298 9.68 -22.79 0.91
C ILE A 298 9.66 -23.08 -0.59
N GLY A 299 10.16 -24.26 -0.96
CA GLY A 299 10.27 -24.71 -2.35
C GLY A 299 11.68 -24.57 -2.92
N GLU A 300 11.94 -25.26 -4.03
CA GLU A 300 13.16 -25.05 -4.82
C GLU A 300 12.90 -23.95 -5.85
N PRO A 301 13.90 -23.13 -6.21
CA PRO A 301 13.82 -22.17 -7.32
C PRO A 301 13.87 -22.86 -8.69
N LYS A 302 13.25 -24.04 -8.84
CA LYS A 302 12.97 -24.61 -10.15
C LYS A 302 11.69 -23.95 -10.64
N LEU A 303 11.86 -22.94 -11.49
CA LEU A 303 10.75 -22.31 -12.20
C LEU A 303 9.97 -23.41 -12.93
N PRO A 304 8.69 -23.65 -12.63
CA PRO A 304 7.88 -24.51 -13.47
C PRO A 304 7.89 -23.92 -14.89
N GLU A 305 7.87 -24.79 -15.92
CA GLU A 305 7.74 -24.36 -17.31
C GLU A 305 6.36 -23.70 -17.51
N PHE A 306 6.27 -22.42 -17.19
CA PHE A 306 5.08 -21.64 -17.39
C PHE A 306 5.19 -20.98 -18.76
N ALA A 307 4.41 -21.48 -19.72
CA ALA A 307 4.20 -20.75 -20.96
C ALA A 307 3.34 -19.51 -20.63
N PRO A 308 3.84 -18.28 -20.83
CA PRO A 308 3.07 -17.08 -20.55
C PRO A 308 1.79 -17.09 -21.38
N LYS A 309 0.63 -16.96 -20.72
CA LYS A 309 -0.68 -17.11 -21.38
C LYS A 309 -1.11 -15.85 -22.14
N ALA A 310 -0.46 -14.71 -21.90
CA ALA A 310 -0.80 -13.43 -22.52
C ALA A 310 0.43 -12.53 -22.74
N THR A 311 0.32 -11.62 -23.73
CA THR A 311 1.15 -10.41 -23.81
C THR A 311 0.65 -9.41 -22.78
N ASP A 312 1.31 -9.36 -21.62
CA ASP A 312 1.10 -8.28 -20.66
C ASP A 312 1.45 -6.92 -21.31
N ALA A 313 0.60 -5.90 -21.12
CA ALA A 313 0.78 -4.56 -21.69
C ALA A 313 2.12 -3.90 -21.29
N TRP A 314 2.59 -4.15 -20.06
CA TRP A 314 3.90 -3.65 -19.60
C TRP A 314 5.07 -4.25 -20.40
N ALA A 315 4.88 -5.46 -20.92
CA ALA A 315 5.88 -6.15 -21.71
C ALA A 315 5.89 -5.66 -23.16
N GLU A 316 4.75 -5.18 -23.68
CA GLU A 316 4.75 -4.43 -24.96
C GLU A 316 5.54 -3.13 -24.83
N GLU A 317 5.47 -2.44 -23.69
CA GLU A 317 6.26 -1.22 -23.45
C GLU A 317 7.77 -1.51 -23.51
N LEU A 318 8.22 -2.69 -23.04
CA LEU A 318 9.61 -3.13 -23.11
C LEU A 318 10.06 -3.47 -24.53
N GLU A 319 9.20 -4.10 -25.33
CA GLU A 319 9.52 -4.49 -26.71
C GLU A 319 9.48 -3.32 -27.70
N ARG A 320 8.56 -2.36 -27.50
CA ARG A 320 8.34 -1.25 -28.43
C ARG A 320 9.18 -0.01 -28.14
N SER A 321 9.75 0.12 -26.95
CA SER A 321 10.43 1.35 -26.53
C SER A 321 11.95 1.21 -26.58
N GLU A 322 12.62 2.20 -27.17
CA GLU A 322 14.08 2.26 -27.19
C GLU A 322 14.66 2.41 -25.77
N ARG A 323 13.97 3.19 -24.93
CA ARG A 323 14.26 3.37 -23.51
C ARG A 323 13.07 3.01 -22.64
N VAL A 324 13.36 2.46 -21.48
CA VAL A 324 12.39 2.14 -20.44
C VAL A 324 12.83 2.72 -19.11
N LEU A 325 11.87 3.18 -18.33
CA LEU A 325 12.03 3.56 -16.94
C LEU A 325 11.37 2.50 -16.08
N TRP A 326 12.18 1.88 -15.23
CA TRP A 326 11.70 1.07 -14.12
C TRP A 326 11.61 1.96 -12.89
N MET A 327 10.53 1.86 -12.13
CA MET A 327 10.38 2.56 -10.85
C MET A 327 10.02 1.56 -9.76
N ARG A 328 10.78 1.57 -8.69
CA ARG A 328 10.50 0.84 -7.46
C ARG A 328 9.96 1.82 -6.44
N VAL A 329 8.90 1.43 -5.75
CA VAL A 329 8.38 2.12 -4.58
C VAL A 329 8.41 1.12 -3.43
N ALA A 330 9.13 1.42 -2.35
CA ALA A 330 9.36 0.50 -1.24
C ALA A 330 9.15 1.17 0.11
N LEU A 331 8.81 0.38 1.12
CA LEU A 331 8.75 0.85 2.50
C LEU A 331 10.15 1.19 3.01
N HIS A 332 10.25 2.31 3.72
CA HIS A 332 11.49 2.69 4.41
C HIS A 332 11.56 1.98 5.77
N GLY A 333 12.55 1.11 5.96
CA GLY A 333 12.77 0.38 7.22
C GLY A 333 11.89 -0.86 7.42
N ALA A 334 11.93 -1.43 8.63
CA ALA A 334 11.16 -2.61 8.99
C ALA A 334 9.67 -2.28 9.23
N LEU A 335 8.78 -3.28 9.12
CA LEU A 335 7.32 -3.07 9.28
C LEU A 335 6.93 -2.45 10.63
N GLU A 336 7.63 -2.80 11.70
CA GLU A 336 7.41 -2.20 13.02
C GLU A 336 7.83 -0.73 13.07
N GLU A 337 8.92 -0.36 12.40
CA GLU A 337 9.40 1.03 12.31
C GLU A 337 8.45 1.89 11.46
N VAL A 338 7.95 1.33 10.36
CA VAL A 338 6.92 1.94 9.51
C VAL A 338 5.65 2.19 10.31
N ALA A 339 5.18 1.19 11.05
CA ALA A 339 3.98 1.32 11.87
C ALA A 339 4.17 2.33 13.00
N LYS A 340 5.34 2.35 13.65
CA LYS A 340 5.69 3.36 14.66
C LYS A 340 5.64 4.78 14.08
N THR A 341 6.29 4.98 12.93
CA THR A 341 6.32 6.28 12.23
C THR A 341 4.92 6.73 11.88
N PHE A 342 4.07 5.81 11.38
CA PHE A 342 2.67 6.11 11.09
C PHE A 342 1.90 6.55 12.34
N LEU A 343 1.99 5.78 13.43
CA LEU A 343 1.31 6.08 14.70
C LEU A 343 1.74 7.43 15.27
N ASP A 344 3.05 7.69 15.32
CA ASP A 344 3.62 8.93 15.86
C ASP A 344 3.21 10.13 15.02
N ARG A 345 3.26 10.00 13.69
CA ARG A 345 2.87 11.07 12.77
C ARG A 345 1.38 11.37 12.86
N VAL A 346 0.53 10.36 12.87
CA VAL A 346 -0.93 10.52 12.99
C VAL A 346 -1.30 11.16 14.33
N GLU A 347 -0.71 10.71 15.42
CA GLU A 347 -0.95 11.31 16.75
C GLU A 347 -0.56 12.80 16.75
N ARG A 348 0.65 13.11 16.27
CA ARG A 348 1.20 14.48 16.25
C ARG A 348 0.45 15.42 15.30
N GLU A 349 0.11 14.98 14.09
CA GLU A 349 -0.38 15.86 13.02
C GLU A 349 -1.91 15.90 12.91
N ILE A 350 -2.59 14.84 13.36
CA ILE A 350 -4.04 14.66 13.14
C ILE A 350 -4.79 14.53 14.47
N LEU A 351 -4.53 13.47 15.24
CA LEU A 351 -5.37 13.12 16.39
C LEU A 351 -5.25 14.09 17.56
N SER A 352 -4.06 14.67 17.80
CA SER A 352 -3.86 15.69 18.84
C SER A 352 -4.70 16.95 18.65
N ARG A 353 -5.17 17.20 17.42
CA ARG A 353 -6.01 18.35 17.05
C ARG A 353 -7.50 18.02 17.06
N MET A 354 -7.87 16.75 17.28
CA MET A 354 -9.27 16.32 17.34
C MET A 354 -9.83 16.51 18.75
N PRO A 355 -11.13 16.79 18.89
CA PRO A 355 -11.82 16.67 20.17
C PRO A 355 -11.60 15.27 20.75
N ARG A 356 -11.15 15.21 22.00
CA ARG A 356 -10.85 13.95 22.67
C ARG A 356 -11.00 14.06 24.19
N ARG A 357 -11.38 12.96 24.82
CA ARG A 357 -11.52 12.83 26.27
C ARG A 357 -10.58 11.73 26.79
N PRO A 358 -10.02 11.86 28.00
CA PRO A 358 -9.27 10.78 28.61
C PRO A 358 -10.13 9.50 28.71
N GLU A 359 -9.54 8.35 28.41
CA GLU A 359 -10.20 7.05 28.61
C GLU A 359 -10.12 6.64 30.10
N GLU A 360 -11.22 6.11 30.65
CA GLU A 360 -11.27 5.69 32.07
C GLU A 360 -10.28 4.56 32.38
N ASN A 361 -10.11 3.63 31.43
CA ASN A 361 -9.16 2.52 31.50
C ASN A 361 -8.18 2.60 30.34
N PRO A 362 -7.17 3.49 30.41
CA PRO A 362 -6.27 3.73 29.29
C PRO A 362 -5.41 2.51 29.02
N ILE A 363 -5.25 2.17 27.74
CA ILE A 363 -4.34 1.12 27.28
C ILE A 363 -3.23 1.80 26.45
N GLU A 364 -1.99 1.71 26.93
CA GLU A 364 -0.81 2.16 26.22
C GLU A 364 0.17 1.00 26.07
N GLN A 365 0.17 0.39 24.88
CA GLN A 365 1.06 -0.71 24.56
C GLN A 365 2.37 -0.15 24.01
N LYS A 366 3.50 -0.70 24.49
CA LYS A 366 4.84 -0.30 24.02
C LYS A 366 5.18 -0.78 22.60
N ILE A 367 4.25 -1.48 21.97
CA ILE A 367 4.40 -2.12 20.66
C ILE A 367 3.75 -1.23 19.61
N SER A 368 4.38 -1.14 18.44
CA SER A 368 3.92 -0.25 17.37
C SER A 368 3.20 -0.97 16.23
N LEU A 369 3.21 -2.31 16.23
CA LEU A 369 2.63 -3.12 15.17
C LEU A 369 1.59 -4.10 15.73
N SER A 370 0.39 -4.05 15.16
CA SER A 370 -0.69 -5.00 15.38
C SER A 370 -1.13 -5.64 14.06
N PRO A 371 -1.74 -6.85 14.07
CA PRO A 371 -2.23 -7.53 12.88
C PRO A 371 -3.17 -6.68 12.01
N ASP A 372 -4.14 -6.01 12.62
CA ASP A 372 -5.12 -5.17 11.93
C ASP A 372 -4.54 -3.86 11.41
N LEU A 373 -3.58 -3.26 12.14
CA LEU A 373 -2.81 -2.11 11.65
C LEU A 373 -1.95 -2.51 10.45
N LEU A 374 -1.31 -3.68 10.47
CA LEU A 374 -0.52 -4.18 9.34
C LEU A 374 -1.38 -4.33 8.08
N VAL A 375 -2.56 -4.93 8.22
CA VAL A 375 -3.52 -5.05 7.11
C VAL A 375 -4.03 -3.68 6.67
N SER A 376 -4.31 -2.76 7.60
CA SER A 376 -4.76 -1.40 7.28
C SER A 376 -3.68 -0.60 6.53
N ILE A 377 -2.41 -0.76 6.91
CA ILE A 377 -1.26 -0.17 6.19
C ILE A 377 -1.18 -0.77 4.78
N SER A 378 -1.32 -2.09 4.65
CA SER A 378 -1.31 -2.78 3.36
C SER A 378 -2.43 -2.32 2.43
N ASP A 379 -3.64 -2.14 2.96
CA ASP A 379 -4.78 -1.61 2.20
C ASP A 379 -4.54 -0.16 1.74
N GLY A 380 -4.04 0.70 2.64
CA GLY A 380 -3.71 2.09 2.32
C GLY A 380 -2.60 2.21 1.26
N LEU A 381 -1.57 1.38 1.35
CA LEU A 381 -0.52 1.27 0.33
C LEU A 381 -1.07 0.77 -1.00
N GLY A 382 -2.02 -0.16 -0.98
CA GLY A 382 -2.71 -0.62 -2.17
C GLY A 382 -3.38 0.52 -2.96
N GLU A 383 -4.04 1.46 -2.26
CA GLU A 383 -4.61 2.67 -2.90
C GLU A 383 -3.52 3.59 -3.47
N PHE A 384 -2.45 3.83 -2.69
CA PHE A 384 -1.31 4.65 -3.10
C PHE A 384 -0.59 4.10 -4.35
N TYR A 385 -0.28 2.81 -4.38
CA TYR A 385 0.38 2.16 -5.52
C TYR A 385 -0.48 2.19 -6.78
N MET A 386 -1.81 2.12 -6.64
CA MET A 386 -2.72 2.26 -7.78
C MET A 386 -2.63 3.66 -8.38
N ASP A 387 -2.64 4.72 -7.57
CA ASP A 387 -2.47 6.10 -8.07
C ASP A 387 -1.09 6.33 -8.65
N PHE A 388 -0.05 5.73 -8.06
CA PHE A 388 1.30 5.77 -8.62
C PHE A 388 1.36 5.12 -10.01
N GLY A 389 0.75 3.95 -10.18
CA GLY A 389 0.64 3.30 -11.49
C GLY A 389 -0.16 4.12 -12.51
N ARG A 390 -1.19 4.88 -12.07
CA ARG A 390 -1.95 5.77 -12.96
C ARG A 390 -1.10 6.91 -13.53
N ILE A 391 -0.14 7.41 -12.76
CA ILE A 391 0.81 8.43 -13.24
C ILE A 391 1.70 7.88 -14.35
N LEU A 392 2.07 6.61 -14.26
CA LEU A 392 2.98 5.96 -15.20
C LEU A 392 2.28 5.44 -16.46
N SER A 393 1.02 5.01 -16.38
CA SER A 393 0.24 4.51 -17.52
C SER A 393 -0.13 5.62 -18.53
N ARG A 394 -0.24 5.27 -19.82
CA ARG A 394 -0.82 6.18 -20.86
C ARG A 394 -2.33 6.27 -20.77
N SER A 395 -2.99 5.13 -20.56
CA SER A 395 -4.45 5.05 -20.53
C SER A 395 -5.03 5.48 -19.18
N GLY A 396 -4.17 5.54 -18.15
CA GLY A 396 -4.58 5.68 -16.76
C GLY A 396 -4.97 4.35 -16.11
N ASP A 397 -4.77 3.20 -16.77
CA ASP A 397 -4.87 1.88 -16.11
C ASP A 397 -3.52 1.47 -15.50
N PRO A 398 -3.39 1.45 -14.15
CA PRO A 398 -2.15 1.07 -13.49
C PRO A 398 -1.74 -0.39 -13.76
N LYS A 399 -2.66 -1.27 -14.16
CA LYS A 399 -2.32 -2.67 -14.49
C LYS A 399 -1.42 -2.80 -15.70
N GLU A 400 -1.38 -1.79 -16.57
CA GLU A 400 -0.54 -1.77 -17.77
C GLU A 400 0.94 -1.60 -17.48
N VAL A 401 1.28 -1.11 -16.28
CA VAL A 401 2.65 -0.71 -15.93
C VAL A 401 3.16 -1.39 -14.66
N THR A 402 2.28 -2.06 -13.90
CA THR A 402 2.64 -2.73 -12.65
C THR A 402 3.19 -4.13 -12.91
N VAL A 403 4.41 -4.38 -12.46
CA VAL A 403 5.12 -5.66 -12.60
C VAL A 403 4.98 -6.51 -11.33
N LEU A 404 5.13 -5.88 -10.17
CA LEU A 404 5.01 -6.53 -8.86
C LEU A 404 4.31 -5.57 -7.90
N ARG A 405 3.42 -6.10 -7.05
CA ARG A 405 2.74 -5.34 -6.00
C ARG A 405 2.75 -6.10 -4.67
N SER A 406 3.84 -5.93 -3.93
CA SER A 406 4.02 -6.43 -2.57
C SER A 406 3.81 -5.31 -1.54
N LEU A 407 3.51 -5.68 -0.29
CA LEU A 407 3.48 -4.75 0.83
C LEU A 407 4.81 -4.00 0.98
N ARG A 408 5.94 -4.73 0.90
CA ARG A 408 7.27 -4.16 1.12
C ARG A 408 7.79 -3.37 -0.08
N GLU A 409 7.45 -3.79 -1.29
CA GLU A 409 7.84 -3.09 -2.51
C GLU A 409 6.88 -3.33 -3.69
N THR A 410 6.75 -2.32 -4.53
CA THR A 410 6.00 -2.39 -5.79
C THR A 410 6.90 -1.89 -6.92
N ILE A 411 6.91 -2.60 -8.04
CA ILE A 411 7.74 -2.28 -9.22
C ILE A 411 6.83 -1.96 -10.39
N PHE A 412 7.14 -0.86 -11.06
CA PHE A 412 6.49 -0.37 -12.25
C PHE A 412 7.49 -0.26 -13.41
N VAL A 413 6.97 -0.30 -14.63
CA VAL A 413 7.75 -0.09 -15.85
C VAL A 413 7.02 0.80 -16.82
N ARG A 414 7.79 1.64 -17.52
CA ARG A 414 7.28 2.65 -18.44
C ARG A 414 8.19 2.81 -19.66
N GLY A 415 7.65 2.61 -20.86
CA GLY A 415 8.29 2.96 -22.11
C GLY A 415 8.35 4.47 -22.34
N LEU A 416 9.52 4.95 -22.77
CA LEU A 416 9.82 6.36 -23.00
C LEU A 416 10.22 6.62 -24.45
N ARG A 417 9.85 7.79 -24.97
CA ARG A 417 10.40 8.34 -26.22
C ARG A 417 11.61 9.20 -25.84
N ASP A 418 12.82 8.74 -26.12
CA ASP A 418 14.10 9.44 -25.88
C ASP A 418 14.38 9.95 -24.44
N GLY A 419 13.70 9.41 -23.44
CA GLY A 419 13.81 9.88 -22.04
C GLY A 419 12.90 11.06 -21.70
N GLU A 420 12.08 11.53 -22.65
CA GLU A 420 11.11 12.59 -22.44
C GLU A 420 10.07 12.18 -21.38
N GLY A 421 9.76 13.11 -20.48
CA GLY A 421 8.74 12.91 -19.44
C GLY A 421 9.26 12.31 -18.13
N VAL A 422 10.49 11.79 -18.03
CA VAL A 422 10.99 11.18 -16.77
C VAL A 422 10.91 12.14 -15.59
N LEU A 423 11.39 13.38 -15.77
CA LEU A 423 11.35 14.38 -14.70
C LEU A 423 9.91 14.78 -14.35
N GLU A 424 8.98 14.73 -15.30
CA GLU A 424 7.56 14.97 -15.07
C GLU A 424 6.91 13.84 -14.26
N LEU A 425 7.28 12.58 -14.53
CA LEU A 425 6.83 11.43 -13.75
C LEU A 425 7.34 11.53 -12.31
N TYR A 426 8.61 11.91 -12.11
CA TYR A 426 9.16 12.13 -10.76
C TYR A 426 8.50 13.29 -10.03
N GLU A 427 8.20 14.41 -10.72
CA GLU A 427 7.46 15.52 -10.11
C GLU A 427 6.07 15.08 -9.65
N LYS A 428 5.31 14.37 -10.50
CA LYS A 428 4.00 13.81 -10.14
C LYS A 428 4.11 12.80 -8.98
N ALA A 429 5.15 11.97 -8.97
CA ALA A 429 5.44 11.05 -7.88
C ALA A 429 5.72 11.81 -6.56
N LEU A 430 6.54 12.86 -6.59
CA LEU A 430 6.81 13.71 -5.42
C LEU A 430 5.54 14.36 -4.87
N GLU A 431 4.59 14.76 -5.72
CA GLU A 431 3.29 15.27 -5.26
C GLU A 431 2.42 14.19 -4.59
N LEU A 432 2.46 12.94 -5.06
CA LEU A 432 1.78 11.83 -4.37
C LEU A 432 2.41 11.52 -3.02
N LEU A 433 3.74 11.58 -2.92
CA LEU A 433 4.44 11.29 -1.67
C LEU A 433 4.09 12.24 -0.52
N LYS A 434 3.64 13.45 -0.83
CA LYS A 434 3.13 14.39 0.17
C LYS A 434 1.80 13.91 0.80
N ARG A 435 1.10 12.97 0.15
CA ARG A 435 -0.23 12.49 0.53
C ARG A 435 -0.24 11.15 1.25
N ILE A 436 0.93 10.61 1.60
CA ILE A 436 1.07 9.38 2.39
C ILE A 436 1.69 9.70 3.75
N LEU A 437 1.21 9.05 4.81
CA LEU A 437 1.62 9.30 6.20
C LEU A 437 2.84 8.49 6.66
N ILE A 438 3.47 7.75 5.77
CA ILE A 438 4.72 7.02 6.04
C ILE A 438 5.79 7.41 5.03
N GLU A 439 7.04 7.15 5.39
CA GLU A 439 8.16 7.29 4.47
C GLU A 439 8.21 6.10 3.52
N VAL A 440 8.38 6.40 2.24
CA VAL A 440 8.58 5.39 1.20
C VAL A 440 9.73 5.83 0.30
N ASP A 441 10.51 4.86 -0.08
CA ASP A 441 11.66 4.97 -0.97
C ASP A 441 11.18 4.80 -2.42
N VAL A 442 11.55 5.73 -3.31
CA VAL A 442 11.29 5.64 -4.74
C VAL A 442 12.60 5.76 -5.49
N SER A 443 12.99 4.66 -6.10
CA SER A 443 14.15 4.58 -6.96
C SER A 443 13.71 4.24 -8.37
N GLY A 444 14.48 4.70 -9.36
CA GLY A 444 14.22 4.36 -10.75
C GLY A 444 15.48 4.07 -11.52
N VAL A 445 15.35 3.23 -12.53
CA VAL A 445 16.42 2.86 -13.46
C VAL A 445 15.92 3.13 -14.86
N MET A 446 16.56 4.07 -15.56
CA MET A 446 16.33 4.32 -16.97
C MET A 446 17.39 3.59 -17.79
N CYS A 447 16.97 2.66 -18.64
CA CYS A 447 17.87 1.84 -19.44
C CYS A 447 17.26 1.52 -20.81
N SER A 448 18.01 0.83 -21.68
CA SER A 448 17.44 0.24 -22.90
C SER A 448 16.44 -0.87 -22.56
N GLY A 449 15.41 -1.07 -23.38
CA GLY A 449 14.46 -2.19 -23.23
C GLY A 449 15.12 -3.58 -23.30
N LYS A 450 16.33 -3.68 -23.86
CA LYS A 450 17.13 -4.91 -23.91
C LYS A 450 17.99 -5.16 -22.67
N TYR A 451 18.02 -4.23 -21.71
CA TYR A 451 18.86 -4.36 -20.52
C TYR A 451 18.31 -5.47 -19.59
N PRO A 452 19.14 -6.38 -19.08
CA PRO A 452 18.65 -7.53 -18.30
C PRO A 452 17.94 -7.11 -17.00
N PHE A 453 16.72 -7.62 -16.78
CA PHE A 453 15.90 -7.26 -15.62
C PHE A 453 16.60 -7.55 -14.28
N TRP A 454 17.29 -8.69 -14.13
CA TRP A 454 17.99 -8.99 -12.88
C TRP A 454 18.99 -7.88 -12.48
N ARG A 455 19.70 -7.28 -13.45
CA ARG A 455 20.55 -6.09 -13.18
C ARG A 455 19.73 -4.86 -12.85
N VAL A 456 18.60 -4.63 -13.53
CA VAL A 456 17.68 -3.55 -13.16
C VAL A 456 17.23 -3.70 -11.70
N TYR A 457 16.82 -4.90 -11.30
CA TYR A 457 16.33 -5.18 -9.95
C TYR A 457 17.41 -4.96 -8.88
N GLU A 458 18.63 -5.44 -9.11
CA GLU A 458 19.77 -5.14 -8.24
C GLU A 458 20.05 -3.64 -8.12
N LEU A 459 19.99 -2.90 -9.24
CA LEU A 459 20.19 -1.45 -9.24
C LEU A 459 19.09 -0.72 -8.47
N LEU A 460 17.82 -1.11 -8.64
CA LEU A 460 16.68 -0.58 -7.88
C LEU A 460 16.80 -0.83 -6.37
N LYS A 461 17.41 -1.95 -5.97
CA LYS A 461 17.69 -2.28 -4.56
C LYS A 461 18.93 -1.60 -4.00
N SER A 462 19.91 -1.30 -4.84
CA SER A 462 21.16 -0.64 -4.43
C SER A 462 20.99 0.85 -4.09
N TYR A 463 19.80 1.38 -4.29
CA TYR A 463 19.55 2.81 -4.24
C TYR A 463 18.16 3.09 -3.69
N ASP A 464 18.10 3.76 -2.55
CA ASP A 464 16.84 4.03 -1.86
C ASP A 464 16.03 5.12 -2.58
N TRP A 465 16.72 6.14 -3.10
CA TRP A 465 16.03 7.27 -3.69
C TRP A 465 16.75 7.93 -4.87
N GLY A 466 16.04 8.09 -5.98
CA GLY A 466 16.46 8.85 -7.15
C GLY A 466 16.55 8.03 -8.43
N LEU A 467 17.25 8.55 -9.44
CA LEU A 467 17.30 7.99 -10.78
C LEU A 467 18.70 7.48 -11.12
N ILE A 468 18.77 6.23 -11.55
CA ILE A 468 19.95 5.62 -12.17
C ILE A 468 19.75 5.65 -13.68
N VAL A 469 20.72 6.21 -14.41
CA VAL A 469 20.73 6.22 -15.88
C VAL A 469 21.78 5.23 -16.36
N VAL A 470 21.35 4.26 -17.15
CA VAL A 470 22.20 3.23 -17.75
C VAL A 470 22.32 3.46 -19.26
N ARG A 471 23.55 3.61 -19.75
CA ARG A 471 23.86 3.75 -21.18
C ARG A 471 25.06 2.91 -21.57
N GLY A 472 24.82 1.82 -22.29
CA GLY A 472 25.88 0.87 -22.62
C GLY A 472 26.48 0.28 -21.34
N ASP A 473 27.78 0.52 -21.14
CA ASP A 473 28.56 0.14 -19.96
C ASP A 473 28.54 1.20 -18.84
N ARG A 474 27.95 2.37 -19.09
CA ARG A 474 27.96 3.51 -18.15
C ARG A 474 26.74 3.53 -17.25
N LEU A 475 26.99 3.91 -16.00
CA LEU A 475 25.98 4.09 -14.97
C LEU A 475 26.20 5.41 -14.24
N VAL A 476 25.17 6.25 -14.19
CA VAL A 476 25.17 7.49 -13.40
C VAL A 476 24.00 7.46 -12.41
N ARG A 477 24.28 7.79 -11.14
CA ARG A 477 23.29 7.85 -10.06
C ARG A 477 22.98 9.31 -9.74
N LEU A 478 21.70 9.68 -9.80
CA LEU A 478 21.19 11.01 -9.44
C LEU A 478 20.28 10.84 -8.22
N GLY A 479 20.64 11.42 -7.09
CA GLY A 479 20.00 11.19 -5.79
C GLY A 479 18.84 12.11 -5.47
N ARG A 480 18.42 12.04 -4.19
CA ARG A 480 17.25 12.75 -3.64
C ARG A 480 17.25 14.24 -3.82
N ASN A 481 18.43 14.85 -3.84
CA ASN A 481 18.58 16.27 -4.02
C ASN A 481 18.80 16.67 -5.48
N ASP A 482 19.22 15.73 -6.34
CA ASP A 482 19.52 16.01 -7.75
C ASP A 482 18.24 16.09 -8.59
N VAL A 483 17.29 15.19 -8.36
CA VAL A 483 16.02 15.15 -9.12
C VAL A 483 15.20 16.45 -8.93
N PRO A 484 15.00 16.99 -7.72
CA PRO A 484 14.34 18.29 -7.55
C PRO A 484 15.09 19.45 -8.21
N ASP A 485 16.44 19.42 -8.22
CA ASP A 485 17.25 20.43 -8.89
C ASP A 485 17.05 20.37 -10.41
N LEU A 486 16.97 19.16 -10.99
CA LEU A 486 16.64 18.94 -12.40
C LEU A 486 15.23 19.39 -12.76
N ILE A 487 14.23 19.12 -11.91
CA ILE A 487 12.85 19.57 -12.13
C ILE A 487 12.76 21.10 -12.19
N ARG A 488 13.49 21.82 -11.32
CA ARG A 488 13.54 23.29 -11.37
C ARG A 488 14.19 23.82 -12.64
N ALA A 489 15.33 23.26 -13.05
CA ALA A 489 15.98 23.63 -14.30
C ALA A 489 15.07 23.34 -15.52
N ARG A 490 14.41 22.19 -15.54
CA ARG A 490 13.42 21.80 -16.55
C ARG A 490 12.28 22.81 -16.65
N ASN A 491 11.74 23.30 -15.54
CA ASN A 491 10.66 24.29 -15.52
C ASN A 491 11.04 25.63 -16.15
N LEU A 492 12.32 26.00 -16.08
CA LEU A 492 12.82 27.22 -16.71
C LEU A 492 13.12 27.03 -18.19
N LEU A 493 13.52 25.82 -18.60
CA LEU A 493 13.74 25.48 -20.02
C LEU A 493 12.41 25.29 -20.77
N SER A 494 11.45 24.62 -20.14
CA SER A 494 10.12 24.37 -20.68
C SER A 494 9.37 25.67 -20.89
N GLY A 495 8.99 25.98 -22.14
CA GLY A 495 8.33 27.24 -22.49
C GLY A 495 9.28 28.38 -22.86
N ARG A 496 10.60 28.16 -22.87
CA ARG A 496 11.59 29.11 -23.41
C ARG A 496 12.14 28.61 -24.74
N ASN A 497 12.44 29.53 -25.66
CA ASN A 497 13.00 29.21 -26.99
C ASN A 497 14.52 28.90 -26.93
N VAL A 498 14.98 28.05 -26.00
CA VAL A 498 16.37 27.56 -26.00
C VAL A 498 16.52 26.55 -27.13
N SER A 499 17.44 26.76 -28.06
CA SER A 499 17.67 25.80 -29.15
C SER A 499 18.33 24.52 -28.62
N ARG A 500 17.81 23.37 -29.07
CA ARG A 500 18.39 22.05 -28.78
C ARG A 500 19.83 21.90 -29.29
N SER A 501 20.16 22.51 -30.43
CA SER A 501 21.54 22.47 -30.96
C SER A 501 22.51 23.18 -30.02
N GLN A 502 22.13 24.36 -29.54
CA GLN A 502 22.92 25.16 -28.60
C GLN A 502 23.05 24.46 -27.25
N PHE A 503 21.98 23.84 -26.77
CA PHE A 503 22.02 23.08 -25.53
C PHE A 503 22.91 21.82 -25.66
N MET A 504 22.92 21.19 -26.83
CA MET A 504 23.82 20.06 -27.11
C MET A 504 25.30 20.46 -27.09
N GLU A 505 25.64 21.71 -27.43
CA GLU A 505 27.01 22.20 -27.27
C GLU A 505 27.42 22.29 -25.80
N ILE A 506 26.51 22.73 -24.91
CA ILE A 506 26.73 22.76 -23.46
C ILE A 506 26.97 21.32 -22.95
N ILE A 507 26.16 20.35 -23.37
CA ILE A 507 26.33 18.94 -23.00
C ILE A 507 27.68 18.39 -23.50
N LYS A 508 28.05 18.69 -24.75
CA LYS A 508 29.33 18.25 -25.32
C LYS A 508 30.51 18.83 -24.55
N GLU A 509 30.42 20.08 -24.13
CA GLU A 509 31.45 20.72 -23.31
C GLU A 509 31.52 20.06 -21.93
N ALA A 510 30.38 19.82 -21.27
CA ALA A 510 30.35 19.13 -19.98
C ALA A 510 31.05 17.75 -19.99
N ARG A 511 31.01 17.04 -21.13
CA ARG A 511 31.71 15.75 -21.32
C ARG A 511 33.22 15.89 -21.52
N ARG A 512 33.71 17.08 -21.88
CA ARG A 512 35.12 17.38 -22.22
C ARG A 512 35.83 18.19 -21.15
N SER A 513 35.11 18.99 -20.37
CA SER A 513 35.70 19.85 -19.36
C SER A 513 36.21 19.05 -18.15
N ASP A 514 37.33 19.48 -17.58
CA ASP A 514 37.92 18.91 -16.36
C ASP A 514 37.28 19.46 -15.07
N GLY A 515 36.40 20.47 -15.18
CA GLY A 515 35.75 21.09 -14.03
C GLY A 515 34.55 21.97 -14.37
N PRO A 516 33.72 22.32 -13.37
CA PRO A 516 32.45 23.00 -13.56
C PRO A 516 32.60 24.46 -14.03
N GLU A 517 33.69 25.14 -13.69
CA GLU A 517 33.86 26.57 -13.99
C GLU A 517 33.99 26.85 -15.49
N ILE A 518 34.69 25.99 -16.24
CA ILE A 518 34.81 26.11 -17.70
C ILE A 518 33.42 26.02 -18.35
N LEU A 519 32.61 25.07 -17.90
CA LEU A 519 31.25 24.89 -18.38
C LEU A 519 30.35 26.08 -18.02
N LYS A 520 30.48 26.63 -16.81
CA LYS A 520 29.72 27.81 -16.37
C LYS A 520 30.05 29.05 -17.20
N VAL A 521 31.33 29.31 -17.46
CA VAL A 521 31.75 30.41 -18.35
C VAL A 521 31.13 30.26 -19.75
N LEU A 522 31.08 29.04 -20.29
CA LEU A 522 30.39 28.79 -21.56
C LEU A 522 28.89 29.11 -21.46
N ILE A 523 28.20 28.63 -20.43
CA ILE A 523 26.76 28.89 -20.22
C ILE A 523 26.50 30.41 -20.13
N GLU A 524 27.33 31.14 -19.38
CA GLU A 524 27.27 32.58 -19.22
C GLU A 524 27.51 33.34 -20.53
N SER A 525 28.49 32.91 -21.34
CA SER A 525 28.74 33.48 -22.68
C SER A 525 27.53 33.27 -23.59
N ARG A 526 26.93 32.08 -23.58
CA ARG A 526 25.74 31.77 -24.39
C ARG A 526 24.53 32.58 -23.96
N ASP A 527 24.39 32.88 -22.67
CA ASP A 527 23.37 33.79 -22.18
C ASP A 527 23.61 35.23 -22.67
N ALA A 528 24.85 35.71 -22.58
CA ALA A 528 25.24 37.06 -23.03
C ALA A 528 24.99 37.26 -24.53
N GLU A 529 25.19 36.21 -25.33
CA GLU A 529 24.89 36.16 -26.77
C GLU A 529 23.38 36.06 -27.08
N GLY A 530 22.50 36.03 -26.07
CA GLY A 530 21.05 35.88 -26.25
C GLY A 530 20.61 34.51 -26.77
N LYS A 531 21.49 33.50 -26.66
CA LYS A 531 21.24 32.13 -27.16
C LYS A 531 20.38 31.30 -26.20
N LEU A 532 20.41 31.59 -24.89
CA LEU A 532 19.55 30.91 -23.91
C LEU A 532 18.15 31.55 -23.77
N LEU A 533 17.97 32.82 -24.14
CA LEU A 533 16.68 33.50 -24.06
C LEU A 533 16.55 34.56 -25.17
N ARG A 534 15.63 34.34 -26.13
CA ARG A 534 15.24 35.33 -27.14
C ARG A 534 14.11 36.21 -26.60
N GLY A 535 14.44 37.42 -26.13
CA GLY A 535 13.46 38.44 -25.74
C GLY A 535 13.98 39.38 -24.66
N SER A 536 13.61 40.66 -24.76
CA SER A 536 14.12 41.78 -23.97
C SER A 536 14.21 41.48 -22.47
N ARG A 537 15.42 41.63 -21.90
CA ARG A 537 15.67 41.69 -20.45
C ARG A 537 14.78 42.80 -19.86
N ARG A 538 13.63 42.47 -19.27
CA ARG A 538 12.85 43.44 -18.49
C ARG A 538 13.64 43.78 -17.22
N GLY A 539 14.42 44.87 -17.27
CA GLY A 539 15.23 45.39 -16.16
C GLY A 539 16.70 45.01 -16.30
N GLY A 540 17.58 46.02 -16.33
CA GLY A 540 18.98 45.90 -16.73
C GLY A 540 19.90 45.04 -15.84
N ARG A 541 21.03 44.64 -16.45
CA ARG A 541 22.27 44.06 -15.89
C ARG A 541 22.10 42.80 -15.01
N GLY A 542 22.15 41.63 -15.64
CA GLY A 542 22.32 40.33 -14.98
C GLY A 542 22.17 39.15 -15.95
N PHE A 543 22.64 37.97 -15.54
CA PHE A 543 22.39 36.70 -16.24
C PHE A 543 20.90 36.31 -16.16
N SER A 544 20.37 35.66 -17.21
CA SER A 544 18.99 35.17 -17.19
C SER A 544 18.75 34.13 -16.08
N ASP A 545 17.48 33.93 -15.71
CA ASP A 545 17.09 32.89 -14.74
C ASP A 545 17.53 31.49 -15.19
N VAL A 546 17.46 31.22 -16.51
CA VAL A 546 17.92 29.96 -17.11
C VAL A 546 19.41 29.79 -16.90
N CYS A 547 20.21 30.82 -17.21
CA CYS A 547 21.66 30.79 -17.00
C CYS A 547 22.01 30.55 -15.53
N ARG A 548 21.40 31.31 -14.61
CA ARG A 548 21.63 31.18 -13.17
C ARG A 548 21.29 29.80 -12.64
N GLU A 549 20.14 29.23 -13.02
CA GLU A 549 19.76 27.89 -12.56
C GLU A 549 20.61 26.79 -13.19
N LEU A 550 21.02 26.92 -14.46
CA LEU A 550 21.94 25.95 -15.09
C LEU A 550 23.32 25.97 -14.41
N CYS A 551 23.91 27.14 -14.15
CA CYS A 551 25.17 27.24 -13.43
C CYS A 551 25.05 26.66 -12.01
N ARG A 552 23.95 26.97 -11.32
CA ARG A 552 23.64 26.42 -9.99
C ARG A 552 23.48 24.90 -10.02
N LEU A 553 22.84 24.35 -11.05
CA LEU A 553 22.70 22.90 -11.24
C LEU A 553 24.07 22.25 -11.43
N VAL A 554 24.91 22.81 -12.31
CA VAL A 554 26.28 22.34 -12.55
C VAL A 554 27.07 22.28 -11.25
N ASP A 555 27.09 23.38 -10.48
CA ASP A 555 27.78 23.44 -9.20
C ASP A 555 27.26 22.38 -8.22
N ARG A 556 25.94 22.24 -8.08
CA ARG A 556 25.34 21.30 -7.11
C ARG A 556 25.61 19.85 -7.46
N ILE A 557 25.45 19.47 -8.73
CA ILE A 557 25.71 18.11 -9.18
C ILE A 557 27.21 17.81 -9.03
N TYR A 558 28.08 18.71 -9.48
CA TYR A 558 29.52 18.50 -9.35
C TYR A 558 29.98 18.46 -7.88
N GLN A 559 29.45 19.30 -7.00
CA GLN A 559 29.79 19.28 -5.58
C GLN A 559 29.42 17.95 -4.90
N ARG A 560 28.29 17.35 -5.28
CA ARG A 560 27.80 16.09 -4.71
C ARG A 560 28.54 14.87 -5.25
N HIS A 561 28.79 14.85 -6.56
CA HIS A 561 29.31 13.67 -7.26
C HIS A 561 30.81 13.73 -7.55
N ARG A 562 31.41 14.93 -7.53
CA ARG A 562 32.80 15.21 -7.91
C ARG A 562 33.18 14.66 -9.30
N ASP A 563 32.20 14.60 -10.20
CA ASP A 563 32.34 14.03 -11.53
C ASP A 563 31.57 14.85 -12.57
N MET A 564 32.27 15.34 -13.60
CA MET A 564 31.67 16.06 -14.72
C MET A 564 30.77 15.16 -15.58
N LYS A 565 30.95 13.82 -15.53
CA LYS A 565 30.04 12.88 -16.21
C LYS A 565 28.65 12.91 -15.61
N ALA A 566 28.53 13.05 -14.29
CA ALA A 566 27.24 13.21 -13.63
C ALA A 566 26.56 14.52 -14.07
N VAL A 567 27.34 15.61 -14.22
CA VAL A 567 26.86 16.89 -14.75
C VAL A 567 26.37 16.73 -16.20
N ALA A 568 27.13 16.05 -17.05
CA ALA A 568 26.75 15.82 -18.44
C ALA A 568 25.44 15.02 -18.56
N GLU A 569 25.28 13.92 -17.81
CA GLU A 569 24.04 13.15 -17.84
C GLU A 569 22.84 13.92 -17.24
N ALA A 570 23.07 14.71 -16.18
CA ALA A 570 22.06 15.60 -15.63
C ALA A 570 21.56 16.60 -16.68
N LEU A 571 22.47 17.23 -17.44
CA LEU A 571 22.11 18.13 -18.54
C LEU A 571 21.41 17.38 -19.68
N GLU A 572 21.83 16.15 -20.01
CA GLU A 572 21.16 15.35 -21.05
C GLU A 572 19.70 15.03 -20.72
N LEU A 573 19.37 14.80 -19.45
CA LEU A 573 17.97 14.62 -19.01
C LEU A 573 17.10 15.87 -19.25
N LEU A 574 17.72 17.05 -19.37
CA LEU A 574 17.04 18.30 -19.68
C LEU A 574 16.87 18.56 -21.18
N MET A 575 17.63 17.86 -22.03
CA MET A 575 17.62 18.07 -23.49
C MET A 575 16.23 17.95 -24.14
N PRO A 576 15.35 16.98 -23.77
CA PRO A 576 14.01 16.88 -24.35
C PRO A 576 13.17 18.15 -24.18
N TYR A 577 13.43 18.92 -23.12
CA TYR A 577 12.69 20.13 -22.75
C TYR A 577 13.20 21.40 -23.43
N THR A 578 14.09 21.27 -24.41
CA THR A 578 14.58 22.35 -25.27
C THR A 578 13.90 22.31 -26.65
N LYS A 579 13.87 23.45 -27.34
CA LYS A 579 13.18 23.58 -28.63
C LYS A 579 13.93 22.83 -29.73
N ALA A 580 13.26 21.85 -30.34
CA ALA A 580 13.75 21.20 -31.55
C ALA A 580 13.85 22.20 -32.70
N GLU A 581 14.94 22.16 -33.46
CA GLU A 581 15.05 22.93 -34.70
C GLU A 581 14.22 22.23 -35.78
N GLY A 582 13.17 22.90 -36.30
CA GLY A 582 12.37 22.41 -37.43
C GLY A 582 11.01 21.77 -37.12
N GLY A 583 10.53 21.79 -35.87
CA GLY A 583 9.13 21.44 -35.58
C GLY A 583 8.19 22.59 -35.95
N ARG A 584 7.31 22.37 -36.94
CA ARG A 584 6.16 23.24 -37.20
C ARG A 584 5.15 23.16 -36.06
#